data_AF-A0A3R6Y3S8-F1
#
_entry.id   AF-A0A3R6Y3S8-F1
#
_cell.length_a   1.000
_cell.length_b   1.000
_cell.length_c   1.000
_cell.angle_alpha   90.00
_cell.angle_beta   90.00
_cell.angle_gamma   90.00
#
_symmetry.space_group_name_H-M   'P 1'
#
loop_
_entity.id
_entity.type
_entity.pdbx_description
1 polymer ?
#
loop_
_entity_poly.entity_id
_entity_poly.type
_entity_poly.pdbx_seq_one_letter_code
_entity_poly.pdbx_strand_id
1 'polypeptide(L)'
;MTSHENKPADLEERLSYIHSKTAKDFDGYIEAKSPKDLEEGVLADGGARDLWSREAFALYIQYGAVGVMYGILPALRYPIFNIYLNLEGYETSAYRVLIVIGWSFKVVFGLLSDCVPIYGYRRKSWILIGWTITMICL
;
A
#
# COMPACT_ATOMS: atom_id res chain seq x y z
N MET A 1 41.80 -18.31 62.57
CA MET A 1 41.24 -17.17 61.81
C MET A 1 40.90 -17.70 60.43
N THR A 2 39.64 -17.56 60.04
CA THR A 2 38.88 -18.41 59.11
C THR A 2 39.27 -18.27 57.64
N SER A 3 39.84 -19.32 57.06
CA SER A 3 39.90 -19.53 55.60
C SER A 3 38.55 -20.03 55.11
N HIS A 4 37.59 -19.13 54.91
CA HIS A 4 36.36 -19.47 54.20
C HIS A 4 36.69 -19.58 52.71
N GLU A 5 36.63 -20.82 52.25
CA GLU A 5 36.93 -21.29 50.91
C GLU A 5 35.85 -20.77 49.93
N ASN A 6 36.11 -19.64 49.28
CA ASN A 6 35.27 -19.08 48.21
C ASN A 6 35.41 -19.86 46.88
N LYS A 7 35.20 -21.17 46.94
CA LYS A 7 35.10 -22.05 45.77
C LYS A 7 34.10 -21.56 44.70
N PRO A 8 32.90 -21.04 45.03
CA PRO A 8 31.95 -20.65 43.99
C PRO A 8 32.44 -19.45 43.17
N ALA A 9 33.09 -18.47 43.81
CA ALA A 9 33.59 -17.27 43.13
C ALA A 9 34.75 -17.58 42.17
N ASP A 10 35.68 -18.46 42.57
CA ASP A 10 36.79 -18.90 41.69
C ASP A 10 36.28 -19.73 40.50
N LEU A 11 35.20 -20.51 40.70
CA LEU A 11 34.54 -21.25 39.63
C LEU A 11 33.82 -20.32 38.63
N GLU A 12 33.15 -19.27 39.12
CA GLU A 12 32.51 -18.25 38.27
C GLU A 12 33.55 -17.46 37.45
N GLU A 13 34.67 -17.08 38.07
CA GLU A 13 35.75 -16.38 37.38
C GLU A 13 36.39 -17.25 36.30
N ARG A 14 36.63 -18.54 36.58
CA ARG A 14 37.12 -19.51 35.59
C ARG A 14 36.12 -19.78 34.47
N LEU A 15 34.82 -19.82 34.76
CA LEU A 15 33.75 -19.94 33.76
C LEU A 15 33.70 -18.72 32.84
N SER A 16 33.83 -17.52 33.41
CA SER A 16 33.88 -16.27 32.64
C SER A 16 35.11 -16.21 31.72
N TYR A 17 36.25 -16.74 32.18
CA TYR A 17 37.49 -16.78 31.39
C TYR A 17 37.39 -17.77 30.22
N ILE A 18 36.77 -18.95 30.43
CA ILE A 18 36.51 -19.91 29.36
C ILE A 18 35.53 -19.34 28.33
N HIS A 19 34.43 -18.71 28.77
CA HIS A 19 33.43 -18.13 27.86
C HIS A 19 34.00 -16.97 27.03
N SER A 20 34.82 -16.12 27.63
CA SER A 20 35.48 -14.99 26.93
C SER A 20 36.60 -15.43 25.98
N LYS A 21 37.32 -16.51 26.29
CA LYS A 21 38.37 -17.04 25.40
C LYS A 21 37.77 -17.79 24.21
N THR A 22 36.66 -18.52 24.41
CA THR A 22 35.87 -19.13 23.33
C THR A 22 35.20 -18.08 22.45
N ALA A 23 34.75 -16.95 23.02
CA ALA A 23 34.17 -15.85 22.25
C ALA A 23 35.19 -15.07 21.39
N LYS A 24 36.49 -15.15 21.72
CA LYS A 24 37.55 -14.48 20.96
C LYS A 24 38.06 -15.25 19.73
N ASP A 25 37.76 -16.55 19.62
CA ASP A 25 38.25 -17.41 18.53
C ASP A 25 37.23 -17.56 17.37
N PHE A 26 36.06 -16.94 17.50
CA PHE A 26 35.13 -16.74 16.39
C PHE A 26 35.34 -15.31 15.84
N ASP A 27 36.32 -15.17 14.94
CA ASP A 27 36.44 -13.99 14.08
C ASP A 27 35.30 -13.98 13.06
N GLY A 28 34.16 -13.50 13.53
CA GLY A 28 32.97 -13.33 12.74
C GLY A 28 31.97 -12.55 13.55
N TYR A 29 31.89 -11.25 13.29
CA TYR A 29 30.63 -10.55 13.49
C TYR A 29 29.57 -11.36 12.73
N ILE A 30 28.81 -12.20 13.44
CA ILE A 30 27.49 -12.58 12.98
C ILE A 30 26.70 -11.30 13.16
N GLU A 31 26.74 -10.45 12.13
CA GLU A 31 25.67 -9.51 11.85
C GLU A 31 24.40 -10.33 12.13
N ALA A 32 23.71 -10.03 13.23
CA ALA A 32 22.34 -10.42 13.37
C ALA A 32 21.66 -9.71 12.21
N LYS A 33 21.68 -10.34 11.03
CA LYS A 33 20.85 -9.98 9.90
C LYS A 33 19.51 -9.80 10.57
N SER A 34 19.03 -8.56 10.64
CA SER A 34 17.60 -8.30 10.56
C SER A 34 17.08 -9.34 9.58
N PRO A 35 16.13 -10.22 9.98
CA PRO A 35 15.76 -11.37 9.17
C PRO A 35 15.60 -10.90 7.73
N LYS A 36 16.56 -11.24 6.85
CA LYS A 36 16.55 -10.73 5.47
C LYS A 36 15.35 -11.28 4.68
N ASP A 37 14.62 -12.22 5.30
CA ASP A 37 13.38 -12.82 4.82
C ASP A 37 12.11 -12.08 5.30
N LEU A 38 12.22 -11.01 6.10
CA LEU A 38 11.07 -10.16 6.45
C LEU A 38 10.98 -8.88 5.62
N GLU A 39 11.98 -8.58 4.78
CA GLU A 39 11.91 -7.51 3.77
C GLU A 39 11.55 -8.03 2.36
N GLU A 40 11.39 -9.35 2.19
CA GLU A 40 10.98 -9.99 0.92
C GLU A 40 9.54 -10.51 1.00
N GLY A 41 8.64 -9.69 1.55
CA GLY A 41 7.27 -10.10 1.82
C GLY A 41 6.30 -8.94 1.83
N VAL A 42 6.18 -8.22 0.71
CA VAL A 42 4.95 -7.47 0.45
C VAL A 42 3.79 -8.45 0.64
N LEU A 43 2.74 -8.05 1.38
CA LEU A 43 1.53 -8.86 1.64
C LEU A 43 0.75 -9.27 0.36
N ALA A 44 1.29 -8.95 -0.82
CA ALA A 44 0.86 -9.41 -2.12
C ALA A 44 2.09 -9.92 -2.87
N ASP A 45 2.04 -11.19 -3.30
CA ASP A 45 3.01 -11.82 -4.19
C ASP A 45 3.13 -11.00 -5.48
N GLY A 46 4.19 -10.21 -5.58
CA GLY A 46 4.35 -9.21 -6.64
C GLY A 46 5.54 -8.32 -6.37
N GLY A 47 6.72 -8.75 -6.81
CA GLY A 47 7.94 -7.93 -6.80
C GLY A 47 7.74 -6.59 -7.53
N ALA A 48 8.67 -5.66 -7.31
CA ALA A 48 8.67 -4.35 -7.96
C ALA A 48 8.54 -4.52 -9.49
N ARG A 49 7.47 -3.96 -10.06
CA ARG A 49 7.23 -4.05 -11.51
C ARG A 49 8.15 -3.08 -12.22
N ASP A 50 8.73 -3.53 -13.33
CA ASP A 50 9.50 -2.66 -14.21
C ASP A 50 8.63 -1.51 -14.72
N LEU A 51 9.16 -0.28 -14.63
CA LEU A 51 8.47 0.96 -14.99
C LEU A 51 8.15 1.04 -16.48
N TRP A 52 8.91 0.30 -17.30
CA TRP A 52 8.74 0.20 -18.74
C TRP A 52 7.94 -1.03 -19.18
N SER A 53 7.43 -1.81 -18.23
CA SER A 53 6.57 -2.95 -18.54
C SER A 53 5.23 -2.49 -19.15
N ARG A 54 4.65 -3.35 -20.00
CA ARG A 54 3.32 -3.11 -20.58
C ARG A 54 2.23 -2.88 -19.53
N GLU A 55 2.39 -3.50 -18.37
CA GLU A 55 1.46 -3.35 -17.25
C GLU A 55 1.60 -2.00 -16.54
N ALA A 56 2.82 -1.47 -16.42
CA ALA A 56 3.03 -0.11 -15.91
C ALA A 56 2.43 0.94 -16.84
N PHE A 57 2.58 0.77 -18.17
CA PHE A 57 1.97 1.66 -19.13
C PHE A 57 0.43 1.66 -19.07
N ALA A 58 -0.18 0.48 -18.86
CA ALA A 58 -1.61 0.38 -18.64
C ALA A 58 -2.08 1.15 -17.40
N LEU A 59 -1.31 1.11 -16.31
CA LEU A 59 -1.59 1.91 -15.11
C LEU A 59 -1.46 3.42 -15.36
N TYR A 60 -0.46 3.84 -16.14
CA TYR A 60 -0.32 5.26 -16.52
C TYR A 60 -1.49 5.75 -17.37
N ILE A 61 -1.90 4.99 -18.38
CA ILE A 61 -3.07 5.32 -19.20
C ILE A 61 -4.32 5.40 -18.33
N GLN A 62 -4.52 4.43 -17.44
CA GLN A 62 -5.66 4.41 -16.54
C GLN A 62 -5.70 5.66 -15.66
N TYR A 63 -4.56 6.03 -15.07
CA TYR A 63 -4.46 7.23 -14.24
C TYR A 63 -4.69 8.51 -15.06
N GLY A 64 -4.15 8.58 -16.27
CA GLY A 64 -4.40 9.68 -17.21
C GLY A 64 -5.88 9.81 -17.57
N ALA A 65 -6.56 8.70 -17.85
CA ALA A 65 -7.99 8.68 -18.16
C ALA A 65 -8.84 9.16 -16.96
N VAL A 66 -8.50 8.76 -15.73
CA VAL A 66 -9.13 9.30 -14.52
C VAL A 66 -8.91 10.81 -14.41
N GLY A 67 -7.71 11.30 -14.73
CA GLY A 67 -7.42 12.73 -14.78
C GLY A 67 -8.28 13.50 -15.79
N VAL A 68 -8.48 12.94 -16.99
CA VAL A 68 -9.38 13.50 -18.00
C VAL A 68 -10.81 13.58 -17.47
N MET A 69 -11.31 12.51 -16.85
CA MET A 69 -12.66 12.49 -16.26
C MET A 69 -12.82 13.53 -15.14
N TYR A 70 -11.79 13.69 -14.31
CA TYR A 70 -11.77 14.70 -13.25
C TYR A 70 -11.79 16.14 -13.79
N GLY A 71 -11.29 16.36 -15.01
CA GLY A 71 -11.39 17.65 -15.70
C GLY A 71 -12.75 17.87 -16.37
N ILE A 72 -13.23 16.87 -17.12
CA ILE A 72 -14.45 17.00 -17.93
C ILE A 72 -15.70 17.10 -17.07
N LEU A 73 -15.85 16.25 -16.04
CA LEU A 73 -17.07 16.22 -15.24
C LEU A 73 -17.38 17.59 -14.60
N PRO A 74 -16.46 18.25 -13.85
CA PRO A 74 -16.72 19.59 -13.34
C PRO A 74 -16.95 20.64 -14.43
N ALA A 75 -16.28 20.52 -15.58
CA ALA A 75 -16.40 21.47 -16.69
C ALA A 75 -17.79 21.44 -17.33
N LEU A 76 -18.45 20.27 -17.36
CA LEU A 76 -19.82 20.12 -17.89
C LEU A 76 -20.89 20.86 -17.08
N ARG A 77 -20.60 21.23 -15.82
CA ARG A 77 -21.53 22.00 -14.97
C ARG A 77 -22.05 23.27 -15.66
N TYR A 78 -21.15 24.01 -16.31
CA TYR A 78 -21.52 25.29 -16.92
C TYR A 78 -22.41 25.13 -18.16
N PRO A 79 -22.01 24.41 -19.22
CA PRO A 79 -22.83 24.29 -20.43
C PRO A 79 -24.15 23.54 -20.20
N ILE A 80 -24.16 22.47 -19.39
CA ILE A 80 -25.38 21.66 -19.21
C ILE A 80 -26.32 22.32 -18.21
N PHE A 81 -25.84 22.63 -17.01
CA PHE A 81 -26.73 23.04 -15.93
C PHE A 81 -27.01 24.54 -15.95
N ASN A 82 -26.06 25.40 -16.33
CA ASN A 82 -26.30 26.85 -16.37
C ASN A 82 -26.87 27.31 -17.71
N ILE A 83 -26.34 26.84 -18.84
CA ILE A 83 -26.79 27.33 -20.16
C ILE A 83 -28.02 26.57 -20.66
N TYR A 84 -27.98 25.24 -20.67
CA TYR A 84 -29.05 24.44 -21.25
C TYR A 84 -30.28 24.35 -20.33
N LEU A 85 -30.07 24.02 -19.06
CA LEU A 85 -31.15 23.87 -18.07
C LEU A 85 -31.51 25.18 -17.35
N ASN A 86 -30.75 26.26 -17.52
CA ASN A 86 -30.96 27.56 -16.85
C ASN A 86 -31.12 27.47 -15.32
N LEU A 87 -30.38 26.54 -14.68
CA LEU A 87 -30.45 26.34 -13.24
C LEU A 87 -29.70 27.44 -12.49
N GLU A 88 -30.21 27.80 -11.31
CA GLU A 88 -29.64 28.86 -10.49
C GLU A 88 -28.36 28.40 -9.78
N GLY A 89 -27.54 29.36 -9.32
CA GLY A 89 -26.24 29.06 -8.70
C GLY A 89 -26.30 28.11 -7.51
N TYR A 90 -27.38 28.14 -6.75
CA TYR A 90 -27.66 27.22 -5.64
C TYR A 90 -27.86 25.78 -6.14
N GLU A 91 -28.64 25.57 -7.19
CA GLU A 91 -28.94 24.24 -7.72
C GLU A 91 -27.71 23.61 -8.39
N THR A 92 -26.91 24.42 -9.09
CA THR A 92 -25.66 23.93 -9.69
C THR A 92 -24.56 23.64 -8.65
N SER A 93 -24.72 24.12 -7.41
CA SER A 93 -23.81 23.76 -6.31
C SER A 93 -24.03 22.31 -5.84
N ALA A 94 -25.28 21.80 -5.92
CA ALA A 94 -25.58 20.41 -5.62
C ALA A 94 -24.82 19.43 -6.53
N TYR A 95 -24.67 19.77 -7.82
CA TYR A 95 -23.88 19.00 -8.78
C TYR A 95 -22.42 18.78 -8.30
N ARG A 96 -21.78 19.84 -7.80
CA ARG A 96 -20.41 19.75 -7.28
C ARG A 96 -20.33 18.82 -6.07
N VAL A 97 -21.33 18.90 -5.19
CA VAL A 97 -21.40 18.02 -4.00
C VAL A 97 -21.57 16.56 -4.41
N LEU A 98 -22.40 16.27 -5.41
CA LEU A 98 -22.59 14.90 -5.93
C LEU A 98 -21.29 14.29 -6.46
N ILE A 99 -20.49 15.06 -7.21
CA ILE A 99 -19.17 14.60 -7.68
C ILE A 99 -18.25 14.24 -6.50
N VAL A 100 -18.19 15.10 -5.47
CA VAL A 100 -17.33 14.90 -4.30
C VAL A 100 -17.78 13.69 -3.47
N ILE A 101 -19.09 13.49 -3.33
CA ILE A 101 -19.66 12.30 -2.68
C ILE A 101 -19.27 11.04 -3.45
N GLY A 102 -19.34 11.06 -4.79
CA GLY A 102 -18.85 9.98 -5.65
C GLY A 102 -17.41 9.58 -5.33
N TRP A 103 -16.54 10.57 -5.09
CA TRP A 103 -15.14 10.35 -4.74
C TRP A 103 -14.96 9.69 -3.37
N SER A 104 -15.92 9.87 -2.45
CA SER A 104 -15.88 9.28 -1.10
C SER A 104 -16.11 7.76 -1.14
N PHE A 105 -16.86 7.26 -2.12
CA PHE A 105 -17.10 5.81 -2.28
C PHE A 105 -15.84 5.02 -2.63
N LYS A 106 -14.73 5.67 -3.02
CA LYS A 106 -13.46 4.99 -3.33
C LYS A 106 -13.00 4.06 -2.20
N VAL A 107 -13.26 4.44 -0.94
CA VAL A 107 -12.84 3.67 0.24
C VAL A 107 -13.64 2.37 0.33
N VAL A 108 -14.96 2.44 0.07
CA VAL A 108 -15.84 1.28 0.06
C VAL A 108 -15.44 0.31 -1.05
N PHE A 109 -15.22 0.82 -2.27
CA PHE A 109 -14.76 -0.02 -3.38
C PHE A 109 -13.33 -0.56 -3.18
N GLY A 110 -12.47 0.20 -2.50
CA GLY A 110 -11.15 -0.26 -2.06
C GLY A 110 -11.25 -1.47 -1.13
N LEU A 111 -12.06 -1.36 -0.07
CA LEU A 111 -12.32 -2.44 0.88
C LEU A 111 -12.92 -3.68 0.18
N LEU A 112 -13.92 -3.48 -0.68
CA LEU A 112 -14.53 -4.57 -1.44
C LEU A 112 -13.52 -5.28 -2.35
N SER A 113 -12.64 -4.53 -3.01
CA SER A 113 -11.61 -5.09 -3.89
C SER A 113 -10.53 -5.87 -3.16
N ASP A 114 -10.27 -5.54 -1.89
CA ASP A 114 -9.30 -6.24 -1.05
C ASP A 114 -9.89 -7.53 -0.44
N CYS A 115 -11.17 -7.51 -0.07
CA CYS A 115 -11.87 -8.63 0.57
C CYS A 115 -12.45 -9.66 -0.41
N VAL A 116 -12.85 -9.25 -1.62
CA VAL A 116 -13.54 -10.14 -2.58
C VAL A 116 -12.70 -10.30 -3.86
N PRO A 117 -11.89 -11.37 -3.96
CA PRO A 117 -11.19 -11.69 -5.20
C PRO A 117 -12.20 -12.22 -6.23
N ILE A 118 -12.23 -11.63 -7.42
CA ILE A 118 -13.11 -12.05 -8.51
C ILE A 118 -12.27 -12.81 -9.55
N TYR A 119 -12.62 -14.08 -9.80
CA TYR A 119 -11.93 -14.98 -10.75
C TYR A 119 -10.41 -15.11 -10.51
N GLY A 120 -9.96 -15.04 -9.24
CA GLY A 120 -8.54 -15.15 -8.89
C GLY A 120 -7.72 -13.87 -9.10
N TYR A 121 -8.31 -12.81 -9.66
CA TYR A 121 -7.67 -11.50 -9.81
C TYR A 121 -8.27 -10.49 -8.83
N ARG A 122 -7.43 -9.90 -7.97
CA ARG A 122 -7.86 -8.92 -6.96
C ARG A 122 -8.11 -7.51 -7.52
N ARG A 123 -7.17 -6.92 -8.26
CA ARG A 123 -7.31 -5.50 -8.71
C ARG A 123 -7.72 -5.36 -10.18
N LYS A 124 -7.27 -6.27 -11.05
CA LYS A 124 -7.53 -6.20 -12.50
C LYS A 124 -9.02 -6.30 -12.84
N SER A 125 -9.75 -7.25 -12.22
CA SER A 125 -11.20 -7.42 -12.44
C SER A 125 -12.01 -6.21 -12.00
N TRP A 126 -11.69 -5.63 -10.83
CA TRP A 126 -12.40 -4.46 -10.30
C TRP A 126 -12.18 -3.19 -11.13
N ILE A 127 -10.98 -3.03 -11.70
CA ILE A 127 -10.70 -1.95 -12.65
C ILE A 127 -11.60 -2.06 -13.88
N LEU A 128 -11.71 -3.26 -14.48
CA LEU A 128 -12.57 -3.47 -15.65
C LEU A 128 -14.04 -3.18 -15.34
N ILE A 129 -14.54 -3.66 -14.21
CA ILE A 129 -15.93 -3.39 -13.77
C ILE A 129 -16.17 -1.89 -13.64
N GLY A 130 -15.26 -1.15 -12.97
CA GLY A 130 -15.39 0.30 -12.83
C GLY A 130 -15.44 1.03 -14.17
N TRP A 131 -14.60 0.64 -15.14
CA TRP A 131 -14.62 1.23 -16.48
C TRP A 131 -15.88 0.86 -17.28
N THR A 132 -16.40 -0.37 -17.15
CA THR A 132 -17.66 -0.76 -17.81
C THR A 132 -18.84 0.07 -17.29
N ILE A 133 -18.94 0.28 -15.97
CA ILE A 133 -19.97 1.15 -15.39
C ILE A 133 -19.82 2.58 -15.92
N THR A 134 -18.58 3.09 -15.98
CA THR A 134 -18.31 4.43 -16.51
C THR A 134 -18.78 4.56 -17.95
N MET A 135 -18.52 3.57 -18.81
CA MET A 135 -18.97 3.57 -20.21
C MET A 135 -20.49 3.44 -20.39
N ILE A 136 -21.20 2.88 -19.41
CA ILE A 136 -22.66 2.78 -19.45
C ILE A 136 -23.32 4.08 -18.97
N CYS A 137 -22.71 4.76 -18.00
CA CYS A 137 -23.28 5.96 -17.36
C CYS A 137 -22.92 7.28 -18.06
N LEU A 138 -21.94 7.30 -18.95
CA LEU A 138 -21.39 8.49 -19.60
C LEU A 138 -21.73 8.47 -21.09
#